data_AF-A0AAE5ZFP8-F1
#
_entry.id   AF-A0AAE5ZFP8-F1
#
_cell.length_a   1.000
_cell.length_b   1.000
_cell.length_c   1.000
_cell.angle_alpha   90.00
_cell.angle_beta   90.00
_cell.angle_gamma   90.00
#
_symmetry.space_group_name_H-M   'P 1'
#
loop_
_entity.id
_entity.type
_entity.pdbx_description
1 polymer ?
#
loop_
_entity_poly.entity_id
_entity_poly.type
_entity_poly.pdbx_seq_one_letter_code
_entity_poly.pdbx_strand_id
1 'polypeptide(L)'
;MDHATRLFIEHGYGATSVEAIAAAAGISKKTYYTRFAGKAEVFEAAVLRYVAQNLRTGQPAQADSEPLEERLVRMACELLE
;
A
#
# COMPACT_ATOMS: atom_id res chain seq x y z
N MET A 1 -7.79 -1.57 5.41
CA MET A 1 -6.82 -0.63 4.82
C MET A 1 -5.63 -0.47 5.76
N ASP A 2 -5.81 -0.04 7.02
CA ASP A 2 -4.70 0.12 7.98
C ASP A 2 -3.83 -1.13 8.18
N HIS A 3 -4.47 -2.29 8.35
CA HIS A 3 -3.76 -3.56 8.46
C HIS A 3 -2.95 -3.93 7.20
N ALA A 4 -3.47 -3.62 6.02
CA ALA A 4 -2.80 -3.90 4.75
C ALA A 4 -1.59 -2.96 4.56
N THR A 5 -1.78 -1.66 4.78
CA THR A 5 -0.68 -0.67 4.76
C THR A 5 0.44 -1.06 5.71
N ARG A 6 0.10 -1.47 6.95
CA ARG A 6 1.10 -1.92 7.92
C ARG A 6 1.86 -3.14 7.43
N LEU A 7 1.16 -4.16 6.95
CA LEU A 7 1.79 -5.39 6.44
C LEU A 7 2.70 -5.11 5.24
N PHE A 8 2.31 -4.23 4.33
CA PHE A 8 3.13 -3.83 3.20
C PHE A 8 4.40 -3.08 3.61
N ILE A 9 4.33 -2.24 4.65
CA ILE A 9 5.51 -1.55 5.19
C ILE A 9 6.43 -2.52 5.94
N GLU A 10 5.87 -3.43 6.74
CA GLU A 10 6.64 -4.36 7.58
C GLU A 10 7.29 -5.51 6.78
N HIS A 11 6.62 -6.01 5.75
CA HIS A 11 7.02 -7.23 5.04
C HIS A 11 7.22 -7.03 3.52
N GLY A 12 6.95 -5.83 3.00
CA GLY A 12 6.97 -5.57 1.57
C GLY A 12 5.79 -6.18 0.81
N TYR A 13 5.67 -5.81 -0.47
CA TYR A 13 4.59 -6.28 -1.34
C TYR A 13 4.67 -7.79 -1.61
N GLY A 14 5.87 -8.32 -1.87
CA GLY A 14 6.09 -9.72 -2.25
C GLY A 14 5.68 -10.70 -1.15
N ALA A 15 6.13 -10.47 0.08
CA ALA A 15 5.88 -11.37 1.21
C ALA A 15 4.49 -11.21 1.84
N THR A 16 3.76 -10.13 1.52
CA THR A 16 2.39 -9.95 1.99
C THR A 16 1.40 -10.76 1.12
N SER A 17 0.59 -11.62 1.73
CA SER A 17 -0.47 -12.39 1.05
C SER A 17 -1.85 -11.82 1.32
N VAL A 18 -2.82 -12.13 0.46
CA VAL A 18 -4.23 -11.75 0.66
C VAL A 18 -4.77 -12.41 1.94
N GLU A 19 -4.33 -13.63 2.24
CA GLU A 19 -4.65 -14.37 3.45
C GLU A 19 -4.15 -13.63 4.70
N ALA A 20 -2.91 -13.16 4.68
CA ALA A 20 -2.33 -12.40 5.79
C ALA A 20 -3.09 -11.09 6.03
N ILE A 21 -3.46 -10.39 4.94
CA ILE A 21 -4.26 -9.15 5.03
C ILE A 21 -5.66 -9.45 5.59
N ALA A 22 -6.32 -10.49 5.09
CA ALA A 22 -7.65 -10.88 5.54
C ALA A 22 -7.65 -11.29 7.01
N ALA A 23 -6.67 -12.09 7.44
CA ALA A 23 -6.47 -12.48 8.83
C ALA A 23 -6.22 -11.28 9.74
N ALA A 24 -5.32 -10.37 9.34
CA ALA A 24 -5.02 -9.16 10.11
C ALA A 24 -6.23 -8.22 10.22
N ALA A 25 -7.10 -8.18 9.21
CA ALA A 25 -8.33 -7.41 9.21
C ALA A 25 -9.52 -8.14 9.87
N GLY A 26 -9.36 -9.39 10.34
CA GLY A 26 -10.43 -10.19 10.93
C GLY A 26 -11.56 -10.53 9.96
N ILE A 27 -11.28 -10.56 8.65
CA ILE A 27 -12.27 -10.85 7.60
C ILE A 27 -11.95 -12.17 6.89
N SER A 28 -12.98 -12.77 6.28
CA SER A 28 -12.77 -13.93 5.43
C SER A 28 -12.13 -13.55 4.08
N LYS A 29 -11.41 -14.49 3.46
CA LYS A 29 -10.90 -14.34 2.08
C LYS A 29 -12.03 -14.03 1.08
N LYS A 30 -13.23 -14.62 1.27
CA LYS A 30 -14.42 -14.31 0.45
C LYS A 30 -14.85 -12.84 0.58
N THR A 31 -14.86 -12.32 1.81
CA THR A 31 -15.18 -10.92 2.10
C THR A 31 -14.15 -9.98 1.48
N TYR A 32 -12.86 -10.37 1.49
CA TYR A 32 -11.81 -9.61 0.80
C TYR A 32 -12.12 -9.48 -0.70
N TYR A 33 -12.36 -10.59 -1.40
CA TYR A 33 -12.62 -10.56 -2.85
C TYR A 33 -13.95 -9.94 -3.25
N THR A 34 -14.85 -9.71 -2.30
CA THR A 34 -16.07 -8.93 -2.55
C THR A 34 -15.78 -7.43 -2.63
N ARG A 35 -14.67 -6.98 -2.03
CA ARG A 35 -14.27 -5.57 -1.93
C ARG A 35 -13.10 -5.21 -2.83
N PHE A 36 -12.21 -6.16 -3.10
CA PHE A 36 -10.98 -5.93 -3.87
C PHE A 36 -10.75 -7.09 -4.84
N ALA A 37 -10.42 -6.77 -6.07
CA ALA A 37 -10.04 -7.72 -7.12
C ALA A 37 -8.72 -8.43 -6.79
N GLY A 38 -7.82 -7.81 -6.02
CA GLY A 38 -6.55 -8.44 -5.66
C GLY A 38 -5.67 -7.64 -4.72
N LYS A 39 -4.43 -8.13 -4.54
CA LYS A 39 -3.41 -7.51 -3.69
C LYS A 39 -2.93 -6.16 -4.24
N ALA A 40 -2.84 -6.03 -5.57
CA ALA A 40 -2.40 -4.81 -6.25
C ALA A 40 -3.31 -3.61 -5.96
N GLU A 41 -4.64 -3.81 -6.03
CA GLU A 41 -5.63 -2.76 -5.74
C GLU A 41 -5.54 -2.27 -4.28
N VAL A 42 -5.35 -3.19 -3.34
CA VAL A 42 -5.18 -2.82 -1.92
C VAL A 42 -3.84 -2.13 -1.67
N PHE A 43 -2.79 -2.52 -2.39
CA PHE A 43 -1.49 -1.85 -2.33
C PHE A 43 -1.56 -0.43 -2.86
N GLU A 44 -2.18 -0.22 -4.04
CA GLU A 44 -2.38 1.10 -4.62
C GLU A 44 -3.14 2.02 -3.66
N ALA A 45 -4.27 1.54 -3.11
CA ALA A 45 -5.05 2.32 -2.14
C ALA A 45 -4.27 2.61 -0.85
N ALA A 46 -3.43 1.67 -0.40
CA ALA A 46 -2.56 1.86 0.76
C ALA A 46 -1.50 2.93 0.51
N VAL A 47 -0.86 2.93 -0.67
CA VAL A 47 0.16 3.91 -1.05
C VAL A 47 -0.46 5.30 -1.23
N LEU A 48 -1.58 5.41 -1.94
CA LEU A 48 -2.29 6.68 -2.12
C LEU A 48 -2.67 7.30 -0.77
N ARG A 49 -3.16 6.49 0.16
CA ARG A 49 -3.50 6.94 1.51
C ARG A 49 -2.26 7.36 2.29
N TYR A 50 -1.18 6.59 2.23
CA TYR A 50 0.09 6.93 2.90
C TYR A 50 0.65 8.26 2.38
N VAL A 51 0.70 8.44 1.06
CA VAL A 51 1.11 9.71 0.43
C VAL A 51 0.22 10.86 0.88
N ALA A 52 -1.11 10.70 0.84
CA ALA A 52 -2.04 11.75 1.25
C ALA A 52 -1.90 12.13 2.74
N GLN A 53 -1.57 11.16 3.60
CA GLN A 53 -1.33 11.41 5.02
C GLN A 53 -0.01 12.17 5.25
N ASN A 54 1.07 11.78 4.56
CA ASN A 54 2.38 12.44 4.70
C ASN A 54 2.42 13.85 4.09
N LEU A 55 1.67 14.09 3.01
CA LEU A 55 1.53 15.44 2.44
C LEU A 55 0.78 16.40 3.38
N ARG A 56 -0.12 15.88 4.23
CA ARG A 56 -0.86 16.71 5.21
C ARG A 56 -0.04 17.07 6.46
N THR A 57 1.02 16.32 6.77
CA THR A 57 1.85 16.53 7.98
C THR A 57 3.11 17.35 7.74
N GLY A 58 3.35 17.87 6.54
CA GLY A 58 4.36 18.91 6.32
C GLY A 58 5.80 18.42 6.23
N GLN A 59 6.06 17.37 5.45
CA GLN A 59 7.35 17.22 4.77
C GLN A 59 7.12 17.08 3.26
N PRO A 60 7.38 18.12 2.46
CA PRO A 60 7.48 17.98 1.02
C PRO A 60 8.84 17.36 0.72
N ALA A 61 8.98 16.05 0.96
CA ALA A 61 10.08 15.32 0.36
C ALA A 61 9.76 15.17 -1.14
N GLN A 62 10.09 16.20 -1.91
CA GLN A 62 10.31 16.12 -3.36
C GLN A 62 9.06 15.77 -4.21
N ALA A 63 7.95 16.46 -4.03
CA ALA A 63 6.70 16.17 -4.73
C ALA A 63 6.46 16.93 -6.06
N ASP A 64 7.31 17.86 -6.48
CA ASP A 64 6.91 18.86 -7.49
C ASP A 64 7.50 18.71 -8.91
N SER A 65 8.09 17.56 -9.29
CA SER A 65 8.51 17.38 -10.70
C SER A 65 8.44 15.96 -11.24
N GLU A 66 7.89 15.02 -10.49
CA GLU A 66 7.90 13.61 -10.88
C GLU A 66 6.47 13.09 -11.11
N PRO A 67 6.16 12.58 -12.32
CA PRO A 67 4.90 11.90 -12.59
C PRO A 67 4.60 10.82 -11.55
N LEU A 68 3.32 10.62 -11.25
CA LEU A 68 2.84 9.64 -10.26
C LEU A 68 3.42 8.24 -10.49
N GLU A 69 3.58 7.84 -11.75
CA GLU A 69 4.15 6.56 -12.15
C GLU A 69 5.62 6.40 -11.70
N GLU A 70 6.46 7.41 -11.93
CA GLU A 70 7.86 7.40 -11.49
C GLU A 70 8.00 7.41 -9.97
N ARG A 71 7.09 8.13 -9.28
CA ARG A 71 7.01 8.11 -7.81
C ARG A 71 6.65 6.72 -7.29
N LEU A 72 5.67 6.06 -7.91
CA LEU A 72 5.25 4.70 -7.55
C LEU A 72 6.35 3.69 -7.83
N VAL A 73 7.08 3.83 -8.94
CA VAL A 73 8.22 2.97 -9.28
C VAL A 73 9.37 3.17 -8.30
N ARG A 74 9.75 4.40 -7.95
CA ARG A 74 10.79 4.65 -6.94
C ARG A 74 10.42 4.07 -5.59
N MET A 75 9.20 4.34 -5.10
CA MET A 75 8.74 3.80 -3.82
C MET A 75 8.67 2.26 -3.86
N ALA A 76 8.29 1.67 -5.00
CA ALA A 76 8.29 0.22 -5.17
C ALA A 76 9.71 -0.36 -5.19
N CYS A 77 10.68 0.31 -5.83
CA CYS A 77 12.09 -0.09 -5.81
C CYS A 77 12.68 -0.01 -4.40
N GLU A 78 12.41 1.05 -3.66
CA GLU A 78 12.86 1.22 -2.26
C GLU A 78 12.25 0.20 -1.29
N LEU A 79 11.04 -0.31 -1.58
CA LEU A 79 10.36 -1.32 -0.77
C LEU A 79 10.73 -2.77 -1.16
N LEU A 80 11.51 -2.96 -2.22
CA LEU A 80 11.91 -4.27 -2.75
C LEU A 80 13.40 -4.59 -2.51
N GLU A 81 14.18 -3.66 -1.98
CA GLU A 81 15.51 -3.90 -1.37
C GLU A 81 15.38 -4.19 0.13
#